data_AF-A0A7S4T6H3-F1
#
_entry.id   AF-A0A7S4T6H3-F1
#
_cell.length_a   1.000
_cell.length_b   1.000
_cell.length_c   1.000
_cell.angle_alpha   90.00
_cell.angle_beta   90.00
_cell.angle_gamma   90.00
#
_symmetry.space_group_name_H-M   'P 1'
#
loop_
_entity.id
_entity.type
_entity.pdbx_description
1 polymer ?
#
loop_
_entity_poly.entity_id
_entity_poly.type
_entity_poly.pdbx_seq_one_letter_code
_entity_poly.pdbx_strand_id
1 'polypeptide(L)'
;KVEKELQKICDTILGLLDGNLIGKASTGESKVFYQKMKADYYRYIAEFSDGDKKTSAAESARLAYEDASKVAEKDLAVTHPIRLGLALNYSVFQYEVLSNPDEACKMARTAFEDAIAELDNVA
;
A
#
# COMPACT_ATOMS: atom_id res chain seq x y z
N LYS A 1 -23.14 -9.02 -9.01
CA LYS A 1 -22.53 -10.36 -9.18
C LYS A 1 -21.00 -10.24 -9.18
N VAL A 2 -20.44 -9.35 -10.01
CA VAL A 2 -19.00 -9.04 -10.07
C VAL A 2 -18.43 -8.55 -8.72
N GLU A 3 -19.06 -7.58 -8.06
CA GLU A 3 -18.60 -7.09 -6.74
C GLU A 3 -18.48 -8.19 -5.67
N LYS A 4 -19.39 -9.17 -5.69
CA LYS A 4 -19.32 -10.32 -4.76
C LYS A 4 -18.13 -11.22 -5.04
N GLU A 5 -17.76 -11.37 -6.31
CA GLU A 5 -16.58 -12.13 -6.73
C GLU A 5 -15.30 -11.38 -6.35
N LEU A 6 -15.25 -10.06 -6.58
CA LEU A 6 -14.16 -9.19 -6.15
C LEU A 6 -13.96 -9.25 -4.63
N GLN A 7 -15.04 -9.10 -3.86
CA GLN A 7 -15.01 -9.22 -2.40
C GLN A 7 -14.43 -10.56 -1.96
N LYS A 8 -14.91 -11.68 -2.53
CA LYS A 8 -14.42 -13.01 -2.18
C LYS A 8 -12.93 -13.19 -2.47
N ILE A 9 -12.44 -12.65 -3.59
CA ILE A 9 -11.02 -12.69 -3.94
C ILE A 9 -10.21 -11.86 -2.94
N CYS A 10 -10.65 -10.64 -2.62
CA CYS A 10 -9.98 -9.79 -1.65
C CYS A 10 -9.94 -10.46 -0.26
N ASP A 11 -11.05 -10.98 0.23
CA ASP A 11 -11.14 -11.66 1.52
C ASP A 11 -10.21 -12.89 1.58
N THR A 12 -10.11 -13.65 0.48
CA THR A 12 -9.23 -14.82 0.40
C THR A 12 -7.76 -14.41 0.54
N ILE A 13 -7.34 -13.36 -0.17
CA ILE A 13 -5.96 -12.89 -0.11
C ILE A 13 -5.65 -12.22 1.24
N LEU A 14 -6.57 -11.42 1.77
CA LEU A 14 -6.43 -10.81 3.09
C LEU A 14 -6.29 -11.87 4.18
N GLY A 15 -7.11 -12.93 4.14
CA GLY A 15 -7.00 -14.06 5.06
C GLY A 15 -5.66 -14.80 4.95
N LEU A 16 -5.13 -14.97 3.74
CA LEU A 16 -3.80 -15.56 3.53
C LEU A 16 -2.68 -14.67 4.08
N LEU A 17 -2.76 -13.35 3.84
CA LEU A 17 -1.78 -12.38 4.30
C LEU A 17 -1.71 -12.36 5.83
N ASP A 18 -2.84 -12.20 6.51
CA ASP A 18 -2.91 -12.10 7.96
C ASP A 18 -2.65 -13.45 8.65
N GLY A 19 -3.17 -14.54 8.11
CA GLY A 19 -3.05 -15.86 8.72
C GLY A 19 -1.69 -16.53 8.51
N ASN A 20 -0.95 -16.17 7.44
CA ASN A 20 0.25 -16.92 7.06
C ASN A 20 1.45 -16.07 6.67
N LEU A 21 1.29 -15.02 5.86
CA LEU A 21 2.43 -14.38 5.20
C LEU A 21 3.05 -13.27 6.05
N ILE A 22 2.23 -12.35 6.57
CA ILE A 22 2.71 -11.19 7.35
C ILE A 22 3.42 -11.65 8.63
N GLY A 23 2.82 -12.58 9.37
CA GLY A 23 3.41 -13.10 10.62
C GLY A 23 4.69 -13.91 10.43
N LYS A 24 4.95 -14.45 9.22
CA LYS A 24 6.15 -15.25 8.91
C LYS A 24 7.23 -14.45 8.18
N ALA A 25 6.94 -13.22 7.76
CA ALA A 25 7.89 -12.36 7.05
C ALA A 25 9.04 -11.94 7.97
N SER A 26 10.27 -12.32 7.60
CA SER A 26 11.47 -12.07 8.41
C SER A 26 12.29 -10.88 7.92
N THR A 27 12.25 -10.57 6.63
CA THR A 27 13.02 -9.47 6.01
C THR A 27 12.19 -8.20 5.90
N GLY A 28 12.85 -7.03 5.91
CA GLY A 28 12.18 -5.75 5.65
C GLY A 28 11.44 -5.75 4.32
N GLU A 29 12.08 -6.27 3.27
CA GLU A 29 11.49 -6.40 1.93
C GLU A 29 10.18 -7.20 1.93
N SER A 30 10.17 -8.41 2.51
CA SER A 30 8.97 -9.26 2.56
C SER A 30 7.86 -8.64 3.43
N LYS A 31 8.21 -7.99 4.54
CA LYS A 31 7.25 -7.28 5.39
C LYS A 31 6.57 -6.14 4.64
N VAL A 32 7.34 -5.29 3.96
CA VAL A 32 6.80 -4.18 3.15
C VAL A 32 5.94 -4.73 2.02
N PHE A 33 6.41 -5.76 1.32
CA PHE A 33 5.66 -6.35 0.21
C PHE A 33 4.29 -6.88 0.64
N TYR A 34 4.21 -7.66 1.71
CA TYR A 34 2.94 -8.23 2.17
C TYR A 34 2.02 -7.18 2.81
N GLN A 35 2.55 -6.21 3.54
CA GLN A 35 1.73 -5.11 4.09
C GLN A 35 1.20 -4.19 2.98
N LYS A 36 2.02 -3.86 1.98
CA LYS A 36 1.59 -3.14 0.77
C LYS A 36 0.46 -3.90 0.08
N MET A 37 0.62 -5.21 -0.10
CA MET A 37 -0.40 -6.04 -0.73
C MET A 37 -1.71 -6.03 0.06
N LYS A 38 -1.65 -6.13 1.40
CA LYS A 38 -2.82 -5.99 2.28
C LYS A 38 -3.52 -4.66 2.05
N ALA A 39 -2.76 -3.57 1.99
CA ALA A 39 -3.29 -2.24 1.73
C ALA A 39 -3.97 -2.13 0.36
N ASP A 40 -3.35 -2.68 -0.69
CA ASP A 40 -3.92 -2.72 -2.05
C ASP A 40 -5.26 -3.47 -2.09
N TYR A 41 -5.38 -4.61 -1.42
CA TYR A 41 -6.65 -5.37 -1.39
C TYR A 41 -7.75 -4.64 -0.59
N TYR A 42 -7.42 -3.95 0.49
CA TYR A 42 -8.39 -3.08 1.16
C TYR A 42 -8.78 -1.87 0.32
N ARG A 43 -7.84 -1.29 -0.44
CA ARG A 43 -8.12 -0.22 -1.39
C ARG A 43 -9.10 -0.70 -2.46
N TYR A 44 -8.90 -1.88 -3.05
CA TYR A 44 -9.84 -2.45 -4.01
C TYR A 44 -11.24 -2.60 -3.40
N ILE A 45 -11.35 -3.08 -2.16
CA ILE A 45 -12.64 -3.15 -1.46
C ILE A 45 -13.28 -1.77 -1.33
N ALA A 46 -12.49 -0.74 -1.01
CA ALA A 46 -12.99 0.64 -0.86
C ALA A 46 -13.45 1.25 -2.20
N GLU A 47 -12.90 0.84 -3.34
CA GLU A 47 -13.26 1.36 -4.67
C GLU A 47 -14.67 0.95 -5.11
N PHE A 48 -15.14 -0.25 -4.77
CA PHE A 48 -16.47 -0.74 -5.13
C PHE A 48 -17.48 -0.77 -3.98
N SER A 49 -17.08 -0.33 -2.78
CA SER A 49 -17.95 -0.27 -1.60
C SER A 49 -18.52 1.13 -1.39
N ASP A 50 -19.62 1.21 -0.64
CA ASP A 50 -20.25 2.47 -0.24
C ASP A 50 -20.48 2.54 1.28
N GLY A 51 -20.74 3.75 1.78
CA GLY A 51 -21.06 4.02 3.18
C GLY A 51 -20.02 3.49 4.16
N ASP A 52 -20.48 2.85 5.24
CA ASP A 52 -19.62 2.35 6.33
C ASP A 52 -18.60 1.31 5.86
N LYS A 53 -18.95 0.52 4.84
CA LYS A 53 -18.02 -0.48 4.28
C LYS A 53 -16.85 0.19 3.59
N LYS A 54 -17.12 1.22 2.79
CA LYS A 54 -16.07 2.03 2.16
C LYS A 54 -15.16 2.66 3.20
N THR A 55 -15.76 3.29 4.22
CA THR A 55 -15.00 3.94 5.30
C THR A 55 -14.10 2.96 6.05
N SER A 56 -14.63 1.76 6.39
CA SER A 56 -13.88 0.73 7.11
C SER A 56 -12.74 0.15 6.27
N ALA A 57 -12.98 -0.10 4.98
CA ALA A 57 -11.98 -0.60 4.05
C ALA A 57 -10.88 0.45 3.78
N ALA A 58 -11.27 1.72 3.59
CA ALA A 58 -10.32 2.82 3.42
C ALA A 58 -9.44 2.99 4.65
N GLU A 59 -10.01 2.94 5.86
CA GLU A 59 -9.22 3.02 7.10
C GLU A 59 -8.25 1.84 7.24
N SER A 60 -8.69 0.62 6.90
CA SER A 60 -7.83 -0.56 6.91
C SER A 60 -6.68 -0.46 5.89
N ALA A 61 -6.96 0.07 4.69
CA ALA A 61 -5.96 0.35 3.68
C ALA A 61 -4.94 1.40 4.16
N ARG A 62 -5.41 2.50 4.75
CA ARG A 62 -4.57 3.58 5.30
C ARG A 62 -3.60 3.03 6.34
N LEU A 63 -4.09 2.27 7.32
CA LEU A 63 -3.26 1.68 8.37
C LEU A 63 -2.20 0.72 7.80
N ALA A 64 -2.59 -0.14 6.85
CA ALA A 64 -1.65 -1.07 6.22
C ALA A 64 -0.58 -0.34 5.37
N TYR A 65 -0.95 0.73 4.65
CA TYR A 65 0.01 1.57 3.95
C TYR A 65 0.97 2.28 4.91
N GLU A 66 0.48 2.82 6.02
CA GLU A 66 1.33 3.47 7.03
C GLU A 66 2.33 2.49 7.66
N ASP A 67 1.89 1.28 7.97
CA ASP A 67 2.79 0.26 8.53
C ASP A 67 3.81 -0.21 7.50
N ALA A 68 3.42 -0.36 6.22
CA ALA A 68 4.35 -0.64 5.15
C ALA A 68 5.39 0.49 4.99
N SER A 69 4.96 1.76 5.06
CA SER A 69 5.85 2.92 4.92
C SER A 69 6.87 2.99 6.04
N LYS A 70 6.45 2.79 7.30
CA LYS A 70 7.38 2.77 8.46
C LYS A 70 8.48 1.72 8.30
N VAL A 71 8.12 0.52 7.83
CA VAL A 71 9.12 -0.54 7.60
C VAL A 71 10.00 -0.20 6.39
N ALA A 72 9.43 0.34 5.31
CA ALA A 72 10.18 0.72 4.12
C ALA A 72 11.18 1.84 4.38
N GLU A 73 10.80 2.85 5.16
CA GLU A 73 11.68 3.95 5.58
C GLU A 73 12.90 3.46 6.37
N LYS A 74 12.69 2.44 7.20
CA LYS A 74 13.74 1.88 8.06
C LYS A 74 14.66 0.90 7.33
N ASP A 75 14.08 0.01 6.52
CA ASP A 75 14.76 -1.19 6.04
C ASP A 75 15.09 -1.16 4.54
N LEU A 76 14.52 -0.23 3.75
CA LEU A 76 14.69 -0.18 2.29
C LEU A 76 15.24 1.18 1.82
N ALA A 77 16.20 1.14 0.88
CA ALA A 77 16.69 2.34 0.21
C ALA A 77 15.55 3.07 -0.54
N VAL A 78 15.65 4.39 -0.68
CA VAL A 78 14.64 5.22 -1.39
C VAL A 78 14.47 4.82 -2.86
N THR A 79 15.51 4.25 -3.47
CA THR A 79 15.51 3.72 -4.85
C THR A 79 14.97 2.29 -4.96
N HIS A 80 14.67 1.62 -3.83
CA HIS A 80 14.23 0.24 -3.82
C HIS A 80 12.86 0.09 -4.53
N PRO A 81 12.70 -0.82 -5.52
CA PRO A 81 11.48 -0.91 -6.33
C PRO A 81 10.20 -1.12 -5.51
N ILE A 82 10.25 -1.90 -4.44
CA ILE A 82 9.09 -2.12 -3.56
C ILE A 82 8.71 -0.85 -2.79
N ARG A 83 9.68 -0.03 -2.36
CA ARG A 83 9.41 1.24 -1.66
C ARG A 83 8.81 2.26 -2.63
N LEU A 84 9.31 2.33 -3.85
CA LEU A 84 8.75 3.16 -4.91
C LEU A 84 7.33 2.72 -5.30
N GLY A 85 7.12 1.41 -5.47
CA GLY A 85 5.80 0.84 -5.75
C GLY A 85 4.81 1.06 -4.61
N LEU A 86 5.27 1.06 -3.36
CA LEU A 86 4.46 1.42 -2.19
C LEU A 86 4.03 2.89 -2.27
N ALA A 87 4.97 3.82 -2.49
CA ALA A 87 4.66 5.25 -2.58
C ALA A 87 3.69 5.55 -3.74
N LEU A 88 3.88 4.90 -4.89
CA LEU A 88 2.98 4.99 -6.03
C LEU A 88 1.55 4.58 -5.64
N ASN A 89 1.37 3.37 -5.11
CA ASN A 89 0.03 2.86 -4.79
C ASN A 89 -0.61 3.63 -3.64
N TYR A 90 0.18 4.12 -2.68
CA TYR A 90 -0.35 4.95 -1.60
C TYR A 90 -0.77 6.35 -2.12
N SER A 91 -0.03 6.93 -3.07
CA SER A 91 -0.47 8.18 -3.73
C SER A 91 -1.79 7.99 -4.51
N VAL A 92 -1.96 6.86 -5.20
CA VAL A 92 -3.21 6.51 -5.89
C VAL A 92 -4.35 6.39 -4.88
N PHE A 93 -4.13 5.73 -3.74
CA PHE A 93 -5.13 5.66 -2.67
C PHE A 93 -5.54 7.05 -2.14
N GLN A 94 -4.57 7.94 -1.89
CA GLN A 94 -4.84 9.30 -1.47
C GLN A 94 -5.71 10.05 -2.48
N TYR A 95 -5.43 9.87 -3.78
CA TYR A 95 -6.17 10.53 -4.85
C TYR A 95 -7.58 9.93 -5.06
N GLU A 96 -7.67 8.63 -5.29
CA GLU A 96 -8.89 7.97 -5.77
C GLU A 96 -9.85 7.59 -4.65
N VAL A 97 -9.34 7.26 -3.45
CA VAL A 97 -10.19 6.80 -2.33
C VAL A 97 -10.43 7.90 -1.31
N LEU A 98 -9.39 8.65 -0.94
CA LEU A 98 -9.49 9.72 0.06
C LEU A 98 -9.82 11.09 -0.53
N SER A 99 -9.87 11.22 -1.86
CA SER A 99 -10.12 12.48 -2.56
C SER A 99 -9.17 13.61 -2.11
N ASN A 100 -7.91 13.26 -1.81
CA ASN A 100 -6.89 14.17 -1.33
C ASN A 100 -5.74 14.30 -2.37
N PRO A 101 -5.98 15.05 -3.46
CA PRO A 101 -5.02 15.15 -4.56
C PRO A 101 -3.72 15.87 -4.16
N ASP A 102 -3.78 16.79 -3.20
CA ASP A 102 -2.62 17.56 -2.75
C ASP A 102 -1.60 16.65 -2.06
N GLU A 103 -2.06 15.81 -1.13
CA GLU A 103 -1.19 14.85 -0.45
C GLU A 103 -0.72 13.73 -1.41
N ALA A 104 -1.58 13.28 -2.33
CA ALA A 104 -1.18 12.32 -3.36
C ALA A 104 -0.02 12.85 -4.21
N CYS A 105 -0.12 14.08 -4.71
CA CYS A 105 0.91 14.70 -5.54
C CYS A 105 2.20 14.95 -4.74
N LYS A 106 2.07 15.39 -3.48
CA LYS A 106 3.22 15.59 -2.59
C LYS A 106 3.96 14.28 -2.36
N MET A 107 3.25 13.22 -2.00
CA MET A 107 3.84 11.89 -1.76
C MET A 107 4.56 11.35 -2.99
N ALA A 108 3.93 11.42 -4.17
CA ALA A 108 4.53 10.96 -5.42
C ALA A 108 5.78 11.78 -5.79
N ARG A 109 5.75 13.11 -5.61
CA ARG A 109 6.91 13.99 -5.85
C ARG A 109 8.06 13.67 -4.91
N THR A 110 7.80 13.58 -3.60
CA THR A 110 8.85 13.29 -2.61
C THR A 110 9.52 11.96 -2.91
N ALA A 111 8.75 10.89 -3.16
CA ALA A 111 9.34 9.60 -3.50
C ALA A 111 10.19 9.63 -4.77
N PHE A 112 9.80 10.42 -5.77
CA PHE A 112 10.55 10.61 -7.00
C PHE A 112 11.83 11.43 -6.80
N GLU A 113 11.74 12.55 -6.07
CA GLU A 113 12.88 13.43 -5.77
C GLU A 113 13.92 12.72 -4.90
N ASP A 114 13.48 12.00 -3.85
CA ASP A 114 14.36 11.21 -2.99
C ASP A 114 15.08 10.11 -3.79
N ALA A 115 14.38 9.43 -4.68
CA ALA A 115 14.99 8.42 -5.53
C ALA A 115 16.00 9.01 -6.51
N ILE A 116 15.73 10.18 -7.08
CA ILE A 116 16.68 10.88 -7.95
C ILE A 116 17.93 11.31 -7.20
N ALA A 117 17.78 11.83 -5.99
CA ALA A 117 18.91 12.28 -5.18
C ALA A 117 19.90 11.15 -4.87
N GLU A 118 19.42 9.91 -4.82
CA GLU A 118 20.21 8.72 -4.51
C GLU A 118 20.49 7.82 -5.73
N LEU A 119 20.11 8.25 -6.95
CA LEU A 119 20.31 7.45 -8.19
C LEU A 119 21.79 7.15 -8.45
N ASP A 120 22.69 8.09 -8.16
CA ASP A 120 24.14 7.92 -8.33
C ASP A 120 24.75 6.93 -7.32
N ASN A 121 24.03 6.59 -6.25
CA ASN A 121 24.43 5.61 -5.24
C ASN A 121 23.91 4.19 -5.53
N VAL A 122 23.14 4.01 -6.61
CA VAL A 122 22.67 2.70 -7.08
C VAL A 122 23.74 2.09 -7.99
N ALA A 123 24.77 1.50 -7.37
CA ALA A 123 25.80 0.72 -8.06
C ALA A 123 25.47 -0.78 -8.10
#